data_AF-V7EHV4-F1
#
_entry.id   AF-V7EHV4-F1
#
_cell.length_a   1.000
_cell.length_b   1.000
_cell.length_c   1.000
_cell.angle_alpha   90.00
_cell.angle_beta   90.00
_cell.angle_gamma   90.00
#
_symmetry.space_group_name_H-M   'P 1'
#
loop_
_entity.id
_entity.type
_entity.pdbx_description
1 polymer ?
#
loop_
_entity_poly.entity_id
_entity_poly.type
_entity_poly.pdbx_seq_one_letter_code
_entity_poly.pdbx_strand_id
1 'polypeptide(L)'
;MSCTTSPRPIQDWLDDLMRGLSDGAAALADGDAARFMNAVALRTAPPRSSDRTGERMDKAGKSAPEVAPADTRSPMQKLMDKFR
;
A
#
# COMPACT_ATOMS: atom_id res chain seq x y z
N MET A 1 -16.75 -6.79 36.56
CA MET A 1 -17.37 -6.70 35.21
C MET A 1 -16.30 -6.19 34.25
N SER A 2 -15.45 -7.08 33.75
CA SER A 2 -14.45 -6.73 32.74
C SER A 2 -14.97 -7.28 31.42
N CYS A 3 -15.67 -6.44 30.66
CA CYS A 3 -16.02 -6.76 29.28
C CYS A 3 -14.73 -6.74 28.48
N THR A 4 -14.16 -7.92 28.22
CA THR A 4 -13.04 -8.10 27.31
C THR A 4 -13.51 -7.70 25.92
N THR A 5 -13.20 -6.47 25.51
CA THR A 5 -13.35 -5.99 24.14
C THR A 5 -12.52 -6.89 23.22
N SER A 6 -13.20 -7.82 22.55
CA SER A 6 -12.60 -8.70 21.55
C SER A 6 -11.97 -7.86 20.42
N PRO A 7 -10.75 -8.18 19.94
CA PRO A 7 -10.13 -7.46 18.84
C PRO A 7 -11.00 -7.62 17.59
N ARG A 8 -11.61 -6.52 17.16
CA ARG A 8 -12.40 -6.47 15.93
C ARG A 8 -11.38 -6.43 14.80
N PRO A 9 -11.27 -7.47 13.96
CA PRO A 9 -10.23 -7.54 12.94
C PRO A 9 -10.25 -6.33 12.01
N ILE A 10 -11.41 -5.68 11.86
CA ILE A 10 -11.56 -4.49 11.04
C ILE A 10 -10.86 -3.25 11.60
N GLN A 11 -10.73 -3.11 12.92
CA GLN A 11 -10.15 -1.92 13.52
C GLN A 11 -8.64 -1.88 13.32
N ASP A 12 -7.97 -3.02 13.50
CA ASP A 12 -6.52 -3.07 13.41
C ASP A 12 -6.03 -2.76 11.99
N TRP A 13 -6.61 -3.38 10.95
CA TRP A 13 -6.21 -3.08 9.57
C TRP A 13 -6.72 -1.72 9.08
N LEU A 14 -7.84 -1.23 9.61
CA LEU A 14 -8.36 0.10 9.29
C LEU A 14 -7.46 1.21 9.85
N ASP A 15 -6.96 1.04 11.08
CA ASP A 15 -6.01 1.97 11.67
C ASP A 15 -4.72 2.02 10.85
N ASP A 16 -4.24 0.87 10.35
CA ASP A 16 -3.10 0.81 9.45
C ASP A 16 -3.37 1.52 8.11
N LEU A 17 -4.57 1.36 7.54
CA LEU A 17 -4.98 2.08 6.33
C LEU A 17 -5.00 3.59 6.55
N MET A 18 -5.61 4.06 7.63
CA MET A 18 -5.71 5.49 7.96
C MET A 18 -4.34 6.12 8.20
N ARG A 19 -3.41 5.37 8.82
CA ARG A 19 -2.02 5.80 8.98
C ARG A 19 -1.27 5.86 7.64
N GLY A 20 -1.45 4.87 6.77
CA GLY A 20 -0.88 4.88 5.42
C GLY A 20 -1.33 6.07 4.57
N LEU A 21 -2.61 6.43 4.65
CA LEU A 21 -3.16 7.63 3.98
C LEU A 21 -2.53 8.92 4.53
N SER A 22 -2.40 9.01 5.86
CA SER A 22 -1.82 10.18 6.53
C SER A 22 -0.34 10.37 6.16
N ASP A 23 0.43 9.29 6.15
CA ASP A 23 1.85 9.30 5.77
C ASP A 23 2.05 9.63 4.28
N GLY A 24 1.15 9.16 3.40
CA GLY A 24 1.20 9.40 1.96
C GLY A 24 0.67 10.76 1.50
N ALA A 25 -0.09 11.48 2.33
CA ALA A 25 -0.79 12.71 1.93
C ALA A 25 0.16 13.83 1.47
N ALA A 26 1.32 13.97 2.11
CA ALA A 26 2.33 14.95 1.69
C ALA A 26 2.88 14.63 0.29
N ALA A 27 3.20 13.36 0.02
CA ALA A 27 3.67 12.93 -1.30
C ALA A 27 2.59 13.13 -2.38
N LEU A 28 1.32 12.92 -2.04
CA LEU A 28 0.20 13.19 -2.94
C LEU A 28 0.06 14.69 -3.24
N ALA A 29 0.26 15.56 -2.26
CA ALA A 29 0.25 17.01 -2.44
C ALA A 29 1.38 17.50 -3.36
N ASP A 30 2.53 16.83 -3.31
CA ASP A 30 3.67 17.07 -4.22
C ASP A 30 3.46 16.45 -5.62
N GLY A 31 2.35 15.74 -5.85
CA GLY A 31 2.04 15.07 -7.12
C GLY A 31 2.67 13.70 -7.30
N ASP A 32 3.33 13.15 -6.27
CA ASP A 32 3.96 11.82 -6.30
C ASP A 32 2.98 10.73 -5.84
N ALA A 33 2.09 10.35 -6.77
CA ALA A 33 1.13 9.27 -6.54
C ALA A 33 1.79 7.90 -6.29
N ALA A 34 3.00 7.68 -6.81
CA ALA A 34 3.72 6.42 -6.62
C ALA A 34 4.18 6.26 -5.17
N ARG A 35 4.71 7.33 -4.57
CA ARG A 35 5.05 7.35 -3.14
C ARG A 35 3.83 7.24 -2.24
N PHE A 36 2.71 7.86 -2.59
CA PHE A 36 1.46 7.71 -1.85
C PHE A 36 1.03 6.23 -1.77
N MET A 37 0.97 5.54 -2.92
CA MET A 37 0.58 4.13 -2.97
C MET A 37 1.56 3.22 -2.22
N ASN A 38 2.85 3.53 -2.24
CA ASN A 38 3.86 2.81 -1.49
C ASN A 38 3.65 2.95 0.03
N ALA A 39 3.39 4.17 0.52
CA ALA A 39 3.13 4.45 1.93
C ALA A 39 1.91 3.67 2.47
N VAL A 40 0.84 3.58 1.68
CA VAL A 40 -0.36 2.80 2.03
C VAL A 40 -0.05 1.29 2.04
N ALA A 41 0.69 0.79 1.05
CA ALA A 41 1.01 -0.63 0.92
C ALA A 41 1.91 -1.14 2.06
N LEU A 42 2.90 -0.35 2.49
CA LEU A 42 3.80 -0.69 3.59
C LEU A 42 3.06 -0.93 4.92
N ARG A 43 1.90 -0.30 5.11
CA ARG A 43 1.10 -0.41 6.34
C ARG A 43 -0.02 -1.44 6.27
N THR A 44 -0.68 -1.56 5.13
CA THR A 44 -1.82 -2.47 4.95
C THR A 44 -1.43 -3.87 4.50
N ALA A 45 -0.23 -4.03 3.93
CA ALA A 45 0.32 -5.33 3.55
C ALA A 45 1.67 -5.62 4.26
N PRO A 46 1.75 -5.56 5.60
CA PRO A 46 2.94 -5.99 6.29
C PRO A 46 3.03 -7.52 6.14
N PRO A 47 4.16 -8.07 5.65
CA PRO A 47 4.40 -9.49 5.78
C PRO A 47 4.29 -9.82 7.27
N ARG A 48 3.32 -10.66 7.63
CA ARG A 48 3.14 -11.12 9.01
C ARG A 48 4.35 -11.94 9.43
N SER A 49 5.42 -11.28 9.87
CA SER A 49 6.43 -11.86 10.75
C SER A 49 6.40 -11.08 12.05
N SER A 50 5.50 -11.52 12.92
CA SER A 50 5.68 -11.46 14.37
C SER A 50 7.02 -12.11 14.71
N ASP A 51 8.11 -11.33 14.71
CA ASP A 51 9.34 -11.51 15.48
C ASP A 51 10.49 -10.67 14.88
N ARG A 52 10.46 -9.35 15.13
CA ARG A 52 11.66 -8.68 15.65
C ARG A 52 11.35 -7.28 16.15
N THR A 53 11.52 -7.14 17.45
CA THR A 53 12.00 -5.94 18.13
C THR A 53 12.93 -5.11 17.25
N GLY A 54 12.58 -3.83 17.07
CA GLY A 54 13.47 -2.72 16.82
C GLY A 54 14.37 -2.83 15.60
N GLU A 55 14.04 -2.10 14.54
CA GLU A 55 15.04 -1.37 13.76
C GLU A 55 14.35 -0.28 12.93
N ARG A 56 14.55 0.96 13.38
CA ARG A 56 14.49 2.14 12.54
C ARG A 56 15.53 1.94 11.45
N MET A 57 15.11 1.52 10.26
CA MET A 57 15.96 1.56 9.07
C MET A 57 15.42 2.62 8.14
N ASP A 58 15.98 3.82 8.33
CA ASP A 58 16.45 4.61 7.21
C ASP A 58 16.96 3.68 6.09
N LYS A 59 16.18 3.56 5.02
CA LYS A 59 16.73 3.15 3.73
C LYS A 59 16.20 4.05 2.63
N ALA A 60 16.89 5.18 2.49
CA ALA A 60 17.22 5.70 1.18
C ALA A 60 17.78 4.54 0.34
N GLY A 61 17.11 4.19 -0.76
CA GLY A 61 17.51 3.03 -1.56
C GLY A 61 16.58 2.71 -2.71
N LYS A 62 16.58 3.58 -3.73
CA LYS A 62 16.43 3.28 -5.16
C LYS A 62 15.57 2.05 -5.54
N SER A 63 14.40 2.30 -6.09
CA SER A 63 13.88 1.52 -7.20
C SER A 63 13.17 2.47 -8.14
N ALA A 64 13.85 2.84 -9.22
CA ALA A 64 13.16 3.36 -10.38
C ALA A 64 12.23 2.24 -10.86
N PRO A 65 10.92 2.47 -11.06
CA PRO A 65 10.11 1.52 -11.78
C PRO A 65 10.67 1.44 -13.19
N GLU A 66 11.24 0.29 -13.54
CA GLU A 66 11.46 -0.11 -14.93
C GLU A 66 10.12 0.10 -15.64
N VAL A 67 10.11 1.00 -16.64
CA VAL A 67 8.93 1.30 -17.43
C VAL A 67 8.55 0.01 -18.15
N ALA A 68 7.57 -0.71 -17.59
CA ALA A 68 6.91 -1.78 -18.31
C ALA A 68 6.44 -1.20 -19.66
N PRO A 69 6.67 -1.88 -20.79
CA PRO A 69 6.30 -1.36 -22.09
C PRO A 69 4.82 -1.00 -22.06
N ALA A 70 4.52 0.26 -22.40
CA ALA A 70 3.16 0.75 -22.45
C ALA A 70 2.33 -0.25 -23.27
N ASP A 71 1.31 -0.83 -22.63
CA ASP A 71 0.40 -1.75 -23.29
C ASP A 71 -0.36 -0.97 -24.36
N THR A 72 0.14 -1.05 -25.61
CA THR A 72 -0.35 -0.34 -26.79
C THR A 72 -1.73 -0.81 -27.24
N ARG A 73 -2.30 -1.81 -26.57
CA ARG A 73 -3.66 -2.28 -26.85
C ARG A 73 -4.65 -1.24 -26.36
N SER A 74 -5.53 -0.84 -27.26
CA SER A 74 -6.63 0.05 -26.91
C SER A 74 -7.51 -0.59 -25.82
N PRO A 75 -8.20 0.22 -25.00
CA PRO A 75 -9.13 -0.29 -23.99
C PRO A 75 -10.20 -1.25 -24.55
N MET A 76 -10.63 -1.06 -25.81
CA MET A 76 -11.57 -1.97 -26.48
C MET A 76 -10.97 -3.35 -26.78
N GLN A 77 -9.71 -3.44 -27.22
CA GLN A 77 -9.05 -4.73 -27.48
C GLN A 77 -8.95 -5.58 -26.21
N LYS A 78 -8.62 -4.96 -25.08
CA LYS A 78 -8.56 -5.65 -23.77
C LYS A 78 -9.92 -6.18 -23.33
N LEU A 79 -10.98 -5.45 -23.67
CA LEU A 79 -12.35 -5.86 -23.37
C LEU A 79 -12.74 -7.07 -24.22
N MET A 80 -12.45 -7.05 -25.53
CA MET A 80 -12.73 -8.16 -26.45
C MET A 80 -12.00 -9.45 -26.07
N ASP A 81 -10.74 -9.37 -25.63
CA ASP A 81 -9.95 -10.53 -25.20
C ASP A 81 -10.46 -11.18 -23.90
N LYS A 82 -11.16 -10.42 -23.05
CA LYS A 82 -11.70 -10.93 -21.77
C LYS A 82 -12.97 -11.77 -21.96
N PHE A 83 -13.74 -11.50 -23.01
CA PHE A 83 -15.06 -12.09 -23.25
C PHE A 83 -15.06 -13.14 -24.37
N ARG A 84 -13.89 -13.62 -24.78
CA ARG A 84 -13.72 -14.75 -25.70
C ARG A 84 -13.28 -16.00 -24.94
#